data_AF-A0A239IRB7-F1
#
_entry.id   AF-A0A239IRB7-F1
#
_cell.length_a   1.000
_cell.length_b   1.000
_cell.length_c   1.000
_cell.angle_alpha   90.00
_cell.angle_beta   90.00
_cell.angle_gamma   90.00
#
_symmetry.space_group_name_H-M   'P 1'
#
loop_
_entity.id
_entity.type
_entity.pdbx_description
1 polymer ?
#
loop_
_entity_poly.entity_id
_entity_poly.type
_entity_poly.pdbx_seq_one_letter_code
_entity_poly.pdbx_strand_id
1 'polypeptide(L)'
;MSKPWPPPPDLASIQELVRTADPEGHIADGAPADEYEPEEELIFEAIQHIATADLLAENLLPIIEPIWQQSFALDSAAMAERRPALLSLAQQIERFFGPEAKPQVRG
;
A
#
# COMPACT_ATOMS: atom_id res chain seq x y z
N MET A 1 -8.97 -4.28 26.93
CA MET A 1 -8.89 -2.91 26.39
C MET A 1 -9.16 -3.00 24.90
N SER A 2 -10.14 -2.26 24.36
CA SER A 2 -10.37 -2.21 22.91
C SER A 2 -9.16 -1.54 22.25
N LYS A 3 -8.63 -2.14 21.17
CA LYS A 3 -7.55 -1.51 20.40
C LYS A 3 -8.04 -0.16 19.86
N PRO A 4 -7.19 0.88 19.80
CA PRO A 4 -7.55 2.15 19.18
C PRO A 4 -8.02 1.89 17.75
N TRP A 5 -9.15 2.51 17.39
CA TRP A 5 -9.71 2.46 16.05
C TRP A 5 -9.65 3.86 15.43
N PRO A 6 -9.25 3.99 14.16
CA PRO A 6 -8.76 2.92 13.29
C PRO A 6 -7.39 2.38 13.75
N PRO A 7 -7.05 1.14 13.37
CA PRO A 7 -5.78 0.56 13.75
C PRO A 7 -4.65 1.37 13.09
N PRO A 8 -3.46 1.47 13.72
CA PRO A 8 -2.28 1.92 12.99
C PRO A 8 -1.96 0.93 11.85
N PRO A 9 -1.22 1.36 10.81
CA PRO A 9 -0.69 0.44 9.81
C PRO A 9 0.06 -0.72 10.46
N ASP A 10 -0.12 -1.93 9.93
CA ASP A 10 0.62 -3.13 10.31
C ASP A 10 1.13 -3.83 9.06
N LEU A 11 2.33 -4.42 9.15
CA LEU A 11 2.99 -5.03 8.00
C LEU A 11 2.09 -6.07 7.31
N ALA A 12 1.48 -6.98 8.07
CA ALA A 12 0.67 -8.06 7.48
C ALA A 12 -0.50 -7.53 6.63
N SER A 13 -1.17 -6.47 7.08
CA SER A 13 -2.20 -5.81 6.27
C SER A 13 -1.62 -5.12 5.03
N ILE A 14 -0.46 -4.47 5.13
CA ILE A 14 0.18 -3.84 3.97
C ILE A 14 0.56 -4.89 2.92
N GLN A 15 1.12 -6.02 3.35
CA GLN A 15 1.42 -7.16 2.48
C GLN A 15 0.16 -7.65 1.76
N GLU A 16 -0.93 -7.86 2.48
CA GLU A 16 -2.21 -8.28 1.88
C GLU A 16 -2.75 -7.27 0.86
N LEU A 17 -2.69 -5.98 1.18
CA LEU A 17 -3.16 -4.90 0.30
C LEU A 17 -2.31 -4.79 -0.97
N VAL A 18 -0.98 -4.88 -0.86
CA VAL A 18 -0.06 -4.84 -2.00
C VAL A 18 -0.28 -6.05 -2.91
N ARG A 19 -0.34 -7.27 -2.35
CA ARG A 19 -0.58 -8.51 -3.12
C ARG A 19 -1.92 -8.52 -3.82
N THR A 20 -2.94 -7.95 -3.19
CA THR A 20 -4.28 -7.83 -3.79
C THR A 20 -4.29 -6.80 -4.91
N ALA A 21 -3.53 -5.71 -4.77
CA ALA A 21 -3.43 -4.67 -5.80
C ALA A 21 -2.59 -5.13 -7.01
N ASP A 22 -1.60 -6.00 -6.78
CA ASP A 22 -0.69 -6.59 -7.78
C ASP A 22 -0.24 -5.58 -8.86
N PRO A 23 0.46 -4.48 -8.49
CA PRO A 23 0.65 -3.36 -9.42
C PRO A 23 1.46 -3.68 -10.67
N GLU A 24 2.29 -4.74 -10.66
CA GLU A 24 3.00 -5.23 -11.84
C GLU A 24 2.34 -6.43 -12.52
N GLY A 25 1.31 -7.04 -11.90
CA GLY A 25 0.65 -8.24 -12.42
C GLY A 25 1.44 -9.53 -12.20
N HIS A 26 2.53 -9.51 -11.42
CA HIS A 26 3.40 -10.67 -11.26
C HIS A 26 2.67 -11.82 -10.55
N ILE A 27 1.84 -11.52 -9.56
CA ILE A 27 1.10 -12.54 -8.81
C ILE A 27 0.04 -13.19 -9.70
N ALA A 28 -0.68 -12.39 -10.49
CA ALA A 28 -1.61 -12.89 -11.49
C ALA A 28 -0.94 -13.79 -12.54
N ASP A 29 0.32 -13.50 -12.89
CA ASP A 29 1.15 -14.29 -13.81
C ASP A 29 1.77 -15.55 -13.15
N GLY A 30 1.49 -15.79 -11.86
CA GLY A 30 1.91 -16.99 -11.13
C GLY A 30 3.22 -16.84 -10.36
N ALA A 31 3.69 -15.61 -10.13
CA ALA A 31 4.79 -15.36 -9.22
C ALA A 31 4.42 -15.74 -7.78
N PRO A 32 5.42 -16.01 -6.93
CA PRO A 32 5.23 -16.21 -5.50
C PRO A 32 4.52 -15.04 -4.81
N ALA A 33 3.82 -15.31 -3.70
CA ALA A 33 3.09 -14.28 -2.97
C ALA A 33 4.00 -13.27 -2.24
N ASP A 34 5.28 -13.60 -2.07
CA ASP A 34 6.33 -12.76 -1.48
C ASP A 34 7.12 -11.94 -2.52
N GLU A 35 6.67 -11.92 -3.78
CA GLU A 35 7.31 -11.17 -4.88
C GLU A 35 7.54 -9.68 -4.55
N TYR A 36 6.63 -9.07 -3.78
CA TYR A 36 6.70 -7.65 -3.39
C TYR A 36 7.19 -7.41 -1.96
N GLU A 37 7.72 -8.43 -1.26
CA GLU A 37 8.13 -8.30 0.15
C GLU A 37 9.03 -7.08 0.43
N PRO A 38 10.03 -6.74 -0.41
CA PRO A 38 10.85 -5.55 -0.20
C PRO A 38 10.04 -4.24 -0.26
N GLU A 39 9.11 -4.12 -1.22
CA GLU A 39 8.27 -2.93 -1.35
C GLU A 39 7.26 -2.83 -0.22
N GLU A 40 6.70 -3.97 0.22
CA GLU A 40 5.78 -4.08 1.35
C GLU A 40 6.43 -3.56 2.64
N GLU A 41 7.69 -3.95 2.90
CA GLU A 41 8.48 -3.48 4.04
C GLU A 41 8.76 -1.97 3.94
N LEU A 42 9.22 -1.49 2.79
CA LEU A 42 9.52 -0.06 2.57
C LEU A 42 8.28 0.82 2.74
N ILE A 43 7.13 0.39 2.23
CA ILE A 43 5.86 1.11 2.39
C ILE A 43 5.48 1.14 3.88
N PHE A 44 5.53 0.00 4.56
CA PHE A 44 5.21 -0.07 5.99
C PHE A 44 6.12 0.85 6.82
N GLU A 45 7.44 0.80 6.59
CA GLU A 45 8.40 1.65 7.28
C GLU A 45 8.12 3.14 7.07
N ALA A 46 7.74 3.53 5.86
CA ALA A 46 7.46 4.92 5.53
C ALA A 46 6.17 5.46 6.17
N ILE A 47 5.15 4.60 6.37
CA ILE A 47 3.82 5.06 6.80
C ILE A 47 3.45 4.72 8.25
N GLN A 48 4.13 3.76 8.89
CA GLN A 48 3.78 3.30 10.26
C GLN A 48 3.81 4.40 11.32
N HIS A 49 4.53 5.50 11.06
CA HIS A 49 4.65 6.65 11.96
C HIS A 49 3.69 7.80 11.62
N ILE A 50 2.98 7.72 10.50
CA ILE A 50 2.04 8.75 10.07
C ILE A 50 0.78 8.65 10.91
N ALA A 51 0.28 9.80 11.37
CA ALA A 51 -0.98 9.84 12.10
C ALA A 51 -2.12 9.39 11.17
N THR A 52 -3.06 8.60 11.70
CA THR A 52 -4.27 8.18 10.98
C THR A 52 -4.94 9.30 10.17
N ALA A 53 -5.01 10.51 10.74
CA ALA A 53 -5.65 11.66 10.09
C ALA A 53 -4.96 12.07 8.77
N ASP A 54 -3.69 11.73 8.62
CA ASP A 54 -2.85 12.08 7.48
C ASP A 54 -2.65 10.89 6.51
N LEU A 55 -3.16 9.69 6.84
CA LEU A 55 -3.16 8.50 5.96
C LEU A 55 -4.23 8.61 4.87
N LEU A 56 -4.14 9.66 4.06
CA LEU A 56 -4.98 9.94 2.90
C LEU A 56 -4.27 9.50 1.62
N ALA A 57 -5.00 9.03 0.60
CA ALA A 57 -4.41 8.58 -0.66
C ALA A 57 -3.56 9.65 -1.33
N GLU A 58 -3.95 10.93 -1.22
CA GLU A 58 -3.18 12.07 -1.74
C GLU A 58 -1.82 12.28 -1.05
N ASN A 59 -1.69 11.85 0.21
CA ASN A 59 -0.44 11.88 0.97
C ASN A 59 0.37 10.59 0.79
N LEU A 60 -0.31 9.46 0.61
CA LEU A 60 0.29 8.14 0.46
C LEU A 60 0.89 7.91 -0.93
N LEU A 61 0.21 8.35 -2.00
CA LEU A 61 0.68 8.11 -3.37
C LEU A 61 2.10 8.69 -3.62
N PRO A 62 2.43 9.93 -3.20
CA PRO A 62 3.80 10.46 -3.32
C PRO A 62 4.87 9.71 -2.52
N ILE A 63 4.48 8.87 -1.54
CA ILE A 63 5.39 8.00 -0.78
C ILE A 63 5.59 6.67 -1.52
N ILE A 64 4.51 6.12 -2.08
CA ILE A 64 4.52 4.81 -2.76
C ILE A 64 5.20 4.90 -4.14
N GLU A 65 4.93 5.95 -4.93
CA GLU A 65 5.48 6.10 -6.29
C GLU A 65 7.02 6.00 -6.33
N PRO A 66 7.79 6.70 -5.47
CA PRO A 66 9.26 6.60 -5.50
C PRO A 66 9.80 5.23 -5.06
N ILE A 67 9.12 4.51 -4.16
CA ILE A 67 9.50 3.16 -3.76
C ILE A 67 9.40 2.25 -4.98
N TRP A 68 8.23 2.27 -5.63
CA TRP A 68 7.94 1.46 -6.80
C TRP A 68 8.89 1.77 -7.97
N GLN A 69 9.11 3.07 -8.22
CA GLN A 69 10.00 3.52 -9.27
C GLN A 69 11.43 3.01 -9.08
N GLN A 70 11.93 3.02 -7.83
CA GLN A 70 13.28 2.56 -7.51
C GLN A 70 13.40 1.04 -7.61
N SER A 71 12.45 0.29 -7.07
CA SER A 71 12.45 -1.17 -7.10
C SER A 71 12.44 -1.74 -8.51
N PHE A 72 11.62 -1.18 -9.40
CA PHE A 72 11.45 -1.69 -10.76
C PHE A 72 12.22 -0.89 -11.81
N ALA A 73 13.05 0.08 -11.39
CA ALA A 73 13.82 0.97 -12.26
C ALA A 73 12.98 1.63 -13.37
N LEU A 74 11.77 2.08 -13.01
CA LEU A 74 10.77 2.56 -13.96
C LEU A 74 11.11 3.98 -14.45
N ASP A 75 10.97 4.19 -15.76
CA ASP A 75 10.98 5.53 -16.34
C ASP A 75 9.61 6.22 -16.18
N SER A 76 9.50 7.46 -16.65
CA SER A 76 8.25 8.22 -16.53
C SER A 76 7.08 7.63 -17.31
N ALA A 77 7.33 6.91 -18.42
CA ALA A 77 6.28 6.31 -19.22
C ALA A 77 5.75 5.05 -18.52
N ALA A 78 6.64 4.18 -18.06
CA ALA A 78 6.28 3.00 -17.29
C ALA A 78 5.59 3.38 -15.97
N MET A 79 6.10 4.39 -15.26
CA MET A 79 5.43 4.92 -14.06
C MET A 79 4.02 5.42 -14.35
N ALA A 80 3.78 6.08 -15.50
CA ALA A 80 2.45 6.53 -15.87
C ALA A 80 1.47 5.37 -16.09
N GLU A 81 1.94 4.22 -16.59
CA GLU A 81 1.14 3.01 -16.75
C GLU A 81 0.77 2.37 -15.40
N ARG A 82 1.68 2.39 -14.42
CA ARG A 82 1.49 1.79 -13.09
C ARG A 82 0.70 2.69 -12.13
N ARG A 83 0.73 4.00 -12.37
CA ARG A 83 0.12 5.01 -11.49
C ARG A 83 -1.33 4.73 -11.11
N PRO A 84 -2.24 4.27 -12.00
CA PRO A 84 -3.60 3.92 -11.61
C PRO A 84 -3.66 2.80 -10.55
N ALA A 85 -2.80 1.78 -10.67
CA ALA A 85 -2.74 0.68 -9.70
C ALA A 85 -2.17 1.17 -8.36
N LEU A 86 -1.11 1.98 -8.38
CA LEU A 86 -0.52 2.56 -7.16
C LEU A 86 -1.48 3.54 -6.46
N LEU A 87 -2.26 4.32 -7.22
CA LEU A 87 -3.33 5.15 -6.65
C LEU A 87 -4.43 4.30 -6.02
N SER A 88 -4.81 3.19 -6.65
CA SER A 88 -5.77 2.25 -6.07
C SER A 88 -5.24 1.64 -4.77
N LEU A 89 -3.97 1.26 -4.72
CA LEU A 89 -3.30 0.80 -3.49
C LEU A 89 -3.36 1.88 -2.39
N ALA A 90 -3.01 3.12 -2.70
CA ALA A 90 -3.07 4.24 -1.76
C ALA A 90 -4.49 4.44 -1.19
N GLN A 91 -5.51 4.37 -2.05
CA GLN A 91 -6.92 4.46 -1.64
C GLN A 91 -7.36 3.29 -0.75
N GLN A 92 -6.84 2.09 -1.00
CA GLN A 92 -7.11 0.93 -0.16
C GLN A 92 -6.44 1.10 1.22
N ILE A 93 -5.19 1.54 1.27
CA ILE A 93 -4.50 1.84 2.53
C ILE A 93 -5.28 2.90 3.33
N GLU A 94 -5.71 4.00 2.69
CA GLU A 94 -6.57 5.02 3.32
C GLU A 94 -7.88 4.42 3.85
N ARG A 95 -8.54 3.56 3.09
CA ARG A 95 -9.80 2.94 3.53
C ARG A 95 -9.62 2.05 4.76
N PHE A 96 -8.46 1.44 4.92
CA PHE A 96 -8.15 0.55 6.03
C PHE A 96 -7.61 1.28 7.27
N PHE A 97 -6.79 2.31 7.08
CA PHE A 97 -6.02 2.96 8.14
C PHE A 97 -6.26 4.46 8.29
N GLY A 98 -6.91 5.09 7.32
CA GLY A 98 -7.21 6.51 7.28
C GLY A 98 -8.33 6.95 8.22
N PRO A 99 -8.67 8.24 8.24
CA PRO A 99 -9.55 8.83 9.25
C PRO A 99 -10.97 8.27 9.23
N GLU A 100 -11.44 7.83 8.07
CA GLU A 100 -12.80 7.27 7.88
C GLU A 100 -12.83 5.74 7.90
N ALA A 101 -11.71 5.08 8.23
CA ALA A 101 -11.67 3.62 8.28
C ALA A 101 -12.73 3.10 9.25
N LYS A 102 -13.48 2.09 8.81
CA LYS A 102 -14.54 1.44 9.58
C LYS A 102 -14.11 0.01 9.95
N PRO A 103 -14.54 -0.53 11.10
CA PRO A 103 -14.23 -1.90 11.49
C PRO A 103 -14.48 -2.88 10.34
N GLN A 104 -13.39 -3.37 9.75
CA GLN A 104 -13.46 -4.43 8.75
C GLN A 104 -13.35 -5.75 9.50
N VAL A 105 -14.42 -6.54 9.47
CA VAL A 105 -14.36 -7.94 9.90
C VAL A 105 -13.54 -8.66 8.85
N ARG A 106 -12.31 -9.08 9.19
CA ARG A 106 -11.56 -10.08 8.42
C ARG A 106 -12.41 -11.35 8.48
N GLY A 107 -13.12 -11.63 7.39
CA GLY A 107 -14.00 -12.79 7.23
C GLY A 107 -13.22 -14.08 7.07
#